data_AF-A0A151F635-F1
#
_entry.id   AF-A0A151F635-F1
#
_cell.length_a   1.000
_cell.length_b   1.000
_cell.length_c   1.000
_cell.angle_alpha   90.00
_cell.angle_beta   90.00
_cell.angle_gamma   90.00
#
_symmetry.space_group_name_H-M   'P 1'
#
loop_
_entity.id
_entity.type
_entity.pdbx_description
1 polymer ?
#
loop_
_entity_poly.entity_id
_entity_poly.type
_entity_poly.pdbx_seq_one_letter_code
_entity_poly.pdbx_strand_id
1 'polypeptide(L)'
;MVNRSHEKKEAANPELVDEKGDYIFRFGIDVPQDEHKSDEPLVDFVRCHLSDLLKIIVLTHNGKRVRVNGFRFLNDMEKEHKIWTNKGI
;
A
#
# COMPACT_ATOMS: atom_id res chain seq x y z
N MET A 1 -20.17 -46.61 22.97
CA MET A 1 -19.97 -45.22 23.39
C MET A 1 -18.48 -44.94 23.38
N VAL A 2 -17.97 -44.22 22.37
CA VAL A 2 -16.55 -43.86 22.27
C VAL A 2 -16.37 -42.51 22.93
N ASN A 3 -15.73 -42.48 24.10
CA ASN A 3 -15.37 -41.24 24.78
C ASN A 3 -14.17 -40.64 24.03
N ARG A 4 -14.38 -39.51 23.36
CA ARG A 4 -13.35 -38.75 22.65
C ARG A 4 -12.41 -38.12 23.68
N SER A 5 -11.22 -38.70 23.82
CA SER A 5 -10.16 -38.24 24.71
C SER A 5 -9.62 -36.87 24.27
N HIS A 6 -9.56 -35.96 25.24
CA HIS A 6 -8.69 -34.79 25.37
C HIS A 6 -8.03 -34.24 24.10
N GLU A 7 -8.65 -33.19 23.56
CA GLU A 7 -7.95 -32.19 22.76
C GLU A 7 -6.91 -31.51 23.66
N LYS A 8 -5.66 -31.93 23.50
CA LYS A 8 -4.51 -31.38 24.20
C LYS A 8 -4.32 -29.97 23.64
N LYS A 9 -4.85 -28.96 24.34
CA LYS A 9 -4.57 -27.54 24.04
C LYS A 9 -3.06 -27.35 24.13
N GLU A 10 -2.43 -27.28 22.97
CA GLU A 10 -1.05 -26.88 22.79
C GLU A 10 -0.88 -25.58 23.58
N ALA A 11 0.05 -25.59 24.55
CA ALA A 11 0.24 -24.46 25.43
C ALA A 11 0.64 -23.25 24.57
N ALA A 12 -0.28 -22.30 24.39
CA ALA A 12 -0.02 -21.06 23.71
C ALA A 12 1.19 -20.41 24.41
N ASN A 13 2.24 -20.13 23.63
CA ASN A 13 3.43 -19.45 24.11
C ASN A 13 3.00 -18.15 24.81
N PRO A 14 3.27 -17.96 26.12
CA PRO A 14 2.71 -16.86 26.91
C PRO A 14 3.13 -15.46 26.43
N GLU A 15 4.12 -15.37 25.54
CA GLU A 15 4.54 -14.11 24.93
C GLU A 15 3.58 -13.58 23.84
N LEU A 16 2.62 -14.40 23.38
CA LEU A 16 1.72 -14.06 22.27
C LEU A 16 0.30 -13.68 22.72
N VAL A 17 0.05 -13.56 24.02
CA VAL A 17 -1.27 -13.22 24.58
C VAL A 17 -1.17 -12.10 25.60
N ASP A 18 -2.15 -11.19 25.61
CA ASP A 18 -2.21 -10.08 26.55
C ASP A 18 -2.73 -10.51 27.94
N GLU A 19 -2.80 -9.57 28.89
CA GLU A 19 -3.29 -9.82 30.25
C GLU A 19 -4.74 -10.35 30.30
N LYS A 20 -5.48 -10.25 29.19
CA LYS A 20 -6.87 -10.71 29.04
C LYS A 20 -6.96 -12.02 28.24
N GLY A 21 -5.84 -12.55 27.75
CA GLY A 21 -5.77 -13.78 26.98
C GLY A 21 -6.05 -13.61 25.48
N ASP A 22 -6.10 -12.37 24.98
CA ASP A 22 -6.27 -12.09 23.56
C ASP A 22 -4.92 -12.16 22.82
N TYR A 23 -4.91 -12.69 21.60
CA TYR A 23 -3.69 -12.84 20.81
C TYR A 23 -3.08 -11.48 20.43
N ILE A 24 -1.81 -11.26 20.78
CA ILE A 24 -1.06 -10.05 20.45
C ILE A 24 -0.40 -10.21 19.07
N PHE A 25 -0.95 -9.56 18.06
CA PHE A 25 -0.30 -9.42 16.75
C PHE A 25 0.78 -8.34 16.83
N ARG A 26 2.06 -8.74 17.00
CA ARG A 26 3.23 -7.83 17.05
C ARG A 26 4.03 -7.86 15.74
N PHE A 27 3.38 -7.64 14.61
CA PHE A 27 4.16 -7.24 13.44
C PHE A 27 4.53 -5.78 13.63
N GLY A 28 5.82 -5.53 13.89
CA GLY A 28 6.37 -4.19 13.76
C GLY A 28 6.10 -3.74 12.34
N ILE A 29 5.12 -2.88 12.16
CA ILE A 29 5.00 -2.16 10.91
C ILE A 29 6.15 -1.17 10.98
N ASP A 30 7.28 -1.53 10.37
CA ASP A 30 8.28 -0.56 9.97
C ASP A 30 7.55 0.37 9.01
N VAL A 31 6.91 1.41 9.55
CA VAL A 31 6.26 2.43 8.74
C VAL A 31 7.43 3.05 8.00
N PRO A 32 7.58 2.83 6.67
CA PRO A 32 8.56 3.60 5.94
C PRO A 32 8.16 5.04 6.21
N GLN A 33 9.09 5.84 6.72
CA GLN A 33 8.90 7.28 6.76
C GLN A 33 8.98 7.78 5.32
N ASP A 34 7.97 7.45 4.52
CA ASP A 34 7.63 8.29 3.39
C ASP A 34 7.10 9.59 4.02
N GLU A 35 8.01 10.56 4.20
CA GLU A 35 7.74 11.93 4.63
C GLU A 35 6.74 12.66 3.71
N HIS A 36 6.25 12.00 2.67
CA HIS A 36 5.23 12.48 1.77
C HIS A 36 3.84 11.99 2.20
N LYS A 37 3.41 12.33 3.42
CA LYS A 37 1.98 12.51 3.66
C LYS A 37 1.55 13.73 2.85
N SER A 38 1.18 13.53 1.59
CA SER A 38 0.55 14.61 0.85
C SER A 38 -0.82 14.86 1.48
N ASP A 39 -1.24 16.12 1.61
CA ASP A 39 -2.56 16.49 2.15
C ASP A 39 -3.73 15.94 1.28
N GLU A 40 -3.41 15.30 0.16
CA GLU A 40 -4.33 14.80 -0.86
C GLU A 40 -4.16 13.27 -1.01
N PRO A 41 -4.75 12.44 -0.12
CA PRO A 41 -4.52 10.99 -0.11
C PRO A 41 -4.96 10.28 -1.40
N LEU A 42 -6.00 10.79 -2.06
CA LEU A 42 -6.45 10.28 -3.36
C LEU A 42 -5.41 10.52 -4.45
N VAL A 43 -4.73 11.67 -4.43
CA VAL A 43 -3.67 11.99 -5.39
C VAL A 43 -2.51 11.04 -5.21
N ASP A 44 -2.10 10.77 -3.97
CA ASP A 44 -1.02 9.83 -3.68
C ASP A 44 -1.37 8.42 -4.12
N PHE A 45 -2.60 7.97 -3.84
CA PHE A 45 -3.08 6.67 -4.28
C PHE A 45 -2.98 6.51 -5.81
N VAL A 46 -3.53 7.47 -6.57
CA VAL A 46 -3.49 7.42 -8.03
C VAL A 46 -2.06 7.58 -8.56
N ARG A 47 -1.24 8.44 -7.95
CA ARG A 47 0.17 8.62 -8.30
C ARG A 47 0.94 7.32 -8.17
N CYS A 48 0.84 6.63 -7.02
CA CYS A 48 1.52 5.35 -6.79
C CYS A 48 1.06 4.30 -7.79
N HIS A 49 -0.26 4.17 -7.99
CA HIS A 49 -0.81 3.19 -8.92
C HIS A 49 -0.32 3.40 -10.37
N LEU A 50 -0.33 4.65 -10.86
CA LEU A 50 0.18 4.98 -12.19
C LEU A 50 1.69 4.76 -12.31
N SER A 51 2.46 5.14 -11.28
CA SER A 51 3.91 4.93 -11.26
C SER A 51 4.26 3.45 -11.37
N ASP A 52 3.58 2.58 -10.60
CA ASP A 52 3.80 1.13 -10.64
C ASP A 52 3.37 0.53 -11.98
N LEU A 53 2.22 0.95 -12.50
CA LEU A 53 1.76 0.49 -13.81
C LEU A 53 2.77 0.82 -14.92
N LEU A 54 3.32 2.04 -14.92
CA LEU A 54 4.29 2.50 -15.91
C LEU A 54 5.66 1.80 -15.83
N LYS A 55 5.93 1.01 -14.78
CA LYS A 55 7.12 0.14 -14.72
C LYS A 55 7.00 -1.09 -15.62
N ILE A 56 5.78 -1.53 -15.92
CA ILE A 56 5.51 -2.79 -16.64
C ILE A 56 4.82 -2.59 -17.99
N ILE A 57 4.24 -1.42 -18.26
CA ILE A 57 3.64 -1.11 -19.56
C ILE A 57 4.23 0.16 -20.19
N VAL A 58 4.09 0.25 -21.52
CA VAL A 58 4.38 1.47 -22.27
C VAL A 58 3.07 2.00 -22.86
N LEU A 59 2.69 3.22 -22.51
CA LEU A 59 1.55 3.87 -23.13
C LEU A 59 1.90 4.36 -24.54
N THR A 60 0.95 4.21 -25.45
CA THR A 60 1.09 4.64 -26.85
C THR A 60 -0.12 5.45 -27.30
N HIS A 61 0.11 6.46 -28.14
CA HIS A 61 -0.93 7.23 -28.81
C HIS A 61 -0.60 7.28 -30.31
N ASN A 62 -1.54 6.86 -31.15
CA ASN A 62 -1.35 6.76 -32.60
C ASN A 62 -0.08 5.99 -33.00
N GLY A 63 0.17 4.85 -32.34
CA GLY A 63 1.33 3.99 -32.60
C GLY A 63 2.66 4.53 -32.11
N LYS A 64 2.69 5.72 -31.47
CA LYS A 64 3.91 6.31 -30.91
C LYS A 64 3.91 6.18 -29.39
N ARG A 65 5.06 5.86 -28.82
CA ARG A 65 5.28 5.88 -27.36
C ARG A 65 5.04 7.29 -26.82
N VAL A 66 4.27 7.40 -25.74
CA VAL A 66 4.09 8.65 -25.00
C VAL A 66 4.88 8.61 -23.69
N ARG A 67 5.39 9.79 -23.30
CA ARG A 67 5.99 9.99 -21.97
C ARG A 67 4.95 10.66 -21.08
N VAL A 68 4.52 9.95 -20.05
CA VAL A 68 3.48 10.43 -19.13
C VAL A 68 4.14 11.24 -18.03
N ASN A 69 3.89 12.54 -17.91
CA ASN A 69 4.51 13.36 -16.85
C ASN A 69 3.61 13.56 -15.62
N GLY A 70 2.31 13.36 -15.79
CA GLY A 70 1.28 13.70 -14.82
C GLY A 70 -0.09 13.17 -15.23
N PHE A 71 -1.08 13.42 -14.38
CA PHE A 71 -2.48 13.15 -14.63
C PHE A 71 -3.35 14.30 -14.11
N ARG A 72 -4.61 14.33 -14.53
CA ARG A 72 -5.63 15.29 -14.11
C ARG A 72 -6.88 14.53 -13.72
N PHE A 73 -7.65 15.05 -12.78
CA PHE A 73 -8.95 14.48 -12.48
C PHE A 73 -10.02 15.09 -13.38
N LEU A 74 -11.06 14.32 -13.68
CA LEU A 74 -12.15 14.80 -14.54
C LEU A 74 -12.94 15.95 -13.90
N ASN A 75 -12.98 16.02 -12.56
CA ASN A 75 -13.62 17.10 -11.82
C ASN A 75 -12.73 18.36 -11.69
N ASP A 76 -11.44 18.27 -12.01
CA ASP A 76 -10.49 19.37 -11.99
C ASP A 76 -9.45 19.17 -13.10
N MET A 77 -9.85 19.57 -14.30
CA MET A 77 -9.02 19.47 -15.50
C MET A 77 -7.97 20.59 -15.61
N GLU A 78 -8.00 21.57 -14.70
CA GLU A 78 -7.02 22.66 -14.65
C GLU A 78 -5.78 22.24 -13.85
N LYS A 79 -5.97 21.46 -12.77
CA LYS A 79 -4.88 20.98 -11.91
C LYS A 79 -4.21 19.73 -12.47
N GLU A 80 -2.91 19.85 -12.72
CA GLU A 80 -2.05 18.73 -13.11
C GLU A 80 -1.24 18.19 -11.92
N HIS A 81 -1.38 16.89 -11.67
CA HIS A 81 -0.65 16.16 -10.65
C HIS A 81 0.52 15.40 -11.29
N LYS A 82 1.75 15.76 -10.94
CA LYS A 82 2.95 15.08 -11.45
C LYS A 82 3.07 13.67 -10.86
N ILE A 83 3.47 12.71 -11.70
CA ILE A 83 3.71 11.33 -11.27
C ILE A 83 5.06 11.23 -10.54
N TRP A 84 6.09 11.88 -11.07
CA TRP A 84 7.42 11.92 -10.46
C TRP A 84 7.73 13.30 -9.93
N THR A 85 8.14 13.37 -8.67
CA THR A 85 8.77 14.55 -8.11
C THR A 85 10.23 14.55 -8.57
N ASN A 86 10.61 15.49 -9.43
CA ASN A 86 12.02 15.74 -9.74
C ASN A 86 12.66 16.29 -8.45
N LYS A 87 13.10 15.43 -7.54
CA LYS A 87 14.16 15.78 -6.60
C LYS A 87 15.44 15.73 -7.44
N GLY A 88 15.99 16.92 -7.73
CA GLY A 88 17.26 17.06 -8.41
C GLY A 88 18.33 16.23 -7.70
N ILE A 89 19.16 15.57 -8.52
CA ILE A 89 20.47 15.07 -8.11
C ILE A 89 21.36 16.27 -7.82
#